data_AF-A0A2A5S6M0-F1
#
_entry.id   AF-A0A2A5S6M0-F1
#
_cell.length_a   1.000
_cell.length_b   1.000
_cell.length_c   1.000
_cell.angle_alpha   90.00
_cell.angle_beta   90.00
_cell.angle_gamma   90.00
#
_symmetry.space_group_name_H-M   'P 1'
#
loop_
_entity.id
_entity.type
_entity.pdbx_description
1 polymer ?
#
loop_
_entity_poly.entity_id
_entity_poly.type
_entity_poly.pdbx_seq_one_letter_code
_entity_poly.pdbx_strand_id
1 'polypeptide(L)' 'MNLNKFFNTLVNAAILSKAEESLEKHQECLSNAVSDLIKSGAPASEIARAAYINGYAHSVKEQMEV' A
#
# COMPACT_ATOMS: atom_id res chain seq x y z
N MET A 1 -20.08 -22.58 -11.38
CA MET A 1 -18.99 -21.58 -11.22
C MET A 1 -17.70 -22.23 -11.70
N ASN A 2 -16.93 -21.60 -12.59
CA ASN A 2 -15.69 -22.17 -13.12
C ASN A 2 -14.64 -22.20 -11.98
N LEU A 3 -13.98 -23.35 -11.77
CA LEU A 3 -13.01 -23.57 -10.71
C LEU A 3 -11.88 -22.51 -10.72
N ASN A 4 -11.40 -22.11 -11.91
CA ASN A 4 -10.40 -21.04 -12.05
C ASN A 4 -10.92 -19.66 -11.63
N LYS A 5 -12.22 -19.38 -11.86
CA LYS A 5 -12.82 -18.12 -11.38
C LYS A 5 -12.90 -18.10 -9.85
N PHE A 6 -13.23 -19.24 -9.23
CA PHE A 6 -13.30 -19.35 -7.77
C PHE A 6 -11.93 -19.13 -7.11
N PHE A 7 -10.87 -19.77 -7.63
CA PHE A 7 -9.51 -19.56 -7.12
C PHE A 7 -9.03 -18.12 -7.29
N ASN A 8 -9.27 -17.50 -8.45
CA ASN A 8 -8.93 -16.09 -8.66
C ASN A 8 -9.66 -15.16 -7.67
N THR A 9 -10.93 -15.43 -7.37
CA THR A 9 -11.67 -14.66 -6.37
C THR A 9 -11.07 -14.81 -4.97
N LEU A 10 -10.68 -16.03 -4.57
CA LEU A 10 -10.06 -16.27 -3.27
C LEU A 10 -8.68 -15.61 -3.14
N VAL A 11 -7.84 -15.71 -4.17
CA VAL A 11 -6.54 -15.06 -4.18
C VAL A 11 -6.68 -13.54 -4.12
N ASN A 12 -7.59 -12.96 -4.91
CA ASN A 12 -7.84 -11.51 -4.87
C ASN A 12 -8.36 -11.05 -3.50
N ALA A 13 -9.24 -11.82 -2.86
CA ALA A 13 -9.74 -11.50 -1.52
C ALA A 13 -8.62 -11.54 -0.46
N ALA A 14 -7.72 -12.53 -0.54
CA ALA A 14 -6.57 -12.62 0.36
C ALA A 14 -5.59 -11.45 0.15
N ILE A 15 -5.34 -11.07 -1.11
CA ILE A 15 -4.52 -9.90 -1.45
C ILE A 15 -5.15 -8.61 -0.91
N LEU A 16 -6.46 -8.43 -1.11
CA LEU A 16 -7.18 -7.25 -0.60
C LEU A 16 -7.11 -7.16 0.92
N SER A 17 -7.38 -8.26 1.64
CA SER A 17 -7.31 -8.28 3.10
C SER A 17 -5.91 -7.93 3.63
N LYS A 18 -4.86 -8.41 2.97
CA LYS A 18 -3.48 -8.05 3.34
C LYS A 18 -3.11 -6.61 2.99
N ALA A 19 -3.63 -6.08 1.88
CA ALA A 19 -3.47 -4.70 1.51
C ALA A 19 -4.17 -3.77 2.52
N GLU A 20 -5.38 -4.10 2.96
CA GLU A 20 -6.13 -3.37 3.98
C GLU A 20 -5.39 -3.37 5.33
N GLU A 21 -4.91 -4.53 5.78
CA GLU A 21 -4.15 -4.67 7.03
C GLU A 21 -2.85 -3.82 7.02
N SER A 22 -2.11 -3.86 5.91
CA SER A 22 -0.88 -3.07 5.76
C SER A 22 -1.18 -1.57 5.67
N LEU A 23 -2.29 -1.20 5.02
CA LEU A 23 -2.73 0.18 4.96
C LEU A 23 -3.10 0.70 6.35
N GLU A 24 -3.89 -0.03 7.14
CA GLU A 24 -4.24 0.37 8.51
C GLU A 24 -3.00 0.58 9.39
N LYS A 25 -2.00 -0.31 9.31
CA LYS A 25 -0.77 -0.21 10.10
C LYS A 25 0.14 0.94 9.68
N HIS A 26 0.10 1.36 8.42
CA HIS A 26 1.07 2.29 7.85
C HIS A 26 0.46 3.57 7.28
N GLN A 27 -0.86 3.75 7.45
CA GLN A 27 -1.59 4.94 7.02
C GLN A 27 -1.00 6.21 7.64
N GLU A 28 -0.60 6.17 8.92
CA GLU A 28 -0.01 7.32 9.59
C GLU A 28 1.34 7.71 8.98
N CYS A 29 2.23 6.75 8.72
CA CYS A 29 3.51 6.99 8.07
C CYS A 29 3.34 7.56 6.66
N LEU A 30 2.41 6.99 5.89
CA LEU A 30 2.07 7.47 4.55
C LEU A 30 1.49 8.88 4.58
N SER A 31 0.57 9.14 5.51
CA SER A 31 -0.06 10.45 5.70
C SER A 31 0.96 11.52 6.06
N ASN A 32 1.88 11.23 6.99
CA ASN A 32 2.93 12.16 7.40
C ASN A 32 3.90 12.47 6.24
N ALA A 33 4.37 11.44 5.53
CA ALA A 33 5.28 11.62 4.39
C ALA A 33 4.68 12.46 3.26
N VAL A 34 3.38 12.32 3.01
CA VAL A 34 2.64 13.10 1.99
C VAL A 34 2.31 14.51 2.50
N SER A 35 1.95 14.66 3.77
CA SER A 35 1.54 15.93 4.38
C SER A 35 2.66 16.98 4.34
N ASP A 36 3.90 16.58 4.63
CA ASP A 36 5.05 17.50 4.62
C ASP A 36 5.42 17.95 3.20
N LEU A 37 5.25 17.06 2.22
CA LEU A 37 5.44 17.39 0.80
C LEU A 37 4.35 18.34 0.29
N ILE A 38 3.09 18.15 0.70
CA ILE A 38 2.00 19.08 0.37
C ILE A 38 2.25 20.45 0.99
N LYS A 39 2.63 20.50 2.27
CA LYS A 39 2.90 21.77 2.99
C LYS A 39 4.07 22.54 2.40
N SER A 40 5.08 21.85 1.86
CA SER A 40 6.22 22.47 1.19
C SER A 40 5.94 22.88 -0.26
N GLY A 41 4.75 22.58 -0.79
CA GLY A 41 4.37 22.91 -2.17
C GLY A 41 5.07 22.03 -3.21
N ALA A 42 5.44 20.81 -2.83
CA ALA A 42 6.11 19.88 -3.73
C ALA A 42 5.22 19.56 -4.96
N PRO A 43 5.82 19.30 -6.13
CA PRO A 43 5.09 18.88 -7.32
C PRO A 43 4.29 17.60 -7.06
N ALA A 44 3.11 17.49 -7.67
CA ALA A 44 2.24 16.32 -7.54
C ALA A 44 2.95 14.99 -7.89
N SER A 45 3.92 15.02 -8.82
CA SER A 45 4.75 13.86 -9.19
C SER A 45 5.65 13.39 -8.04
N GLU A 46 6.19 14.31 -7.23
CA GLU A 46 7.02 13.95 -6.07
C GLU A 46 6.17 13.39 -4.93
N ILE A 47 4.99 13.97 -4.70
CA ILE A 47 4.01 13.46 -3.73
C ILE A 47 3.60 12.03 -4.09
N ALA A 48 3.26 11.77 -5.36
CA ALA A 48 2.90 10.44 -5.84
C ALA A 48 4.05 9.43 -5.68
N ARG A 49 5.28 9.86 -5.96
CA ARG A 49 6.48 9.02 -5.80
C ARG A 49 6.73 8.66 -4.33
N ALA A 50 6.60 9.62 -3.41
CA ALA A 50 6.76 9.38 -1.99
C ALA A 50 5.69 8.42 -1.44
N ALA A 51 4.44 8.56 -1.90
CA ALA A 51 3.36 7.65 -1.52
C ALA A 51 3.64 6.22 -1.99
N TYR A 52 4.09 6.05 -3.25
CA TYR A 52 4.44 4.74 -3.81
C TYR A 52 5.62 4.09 -3.07
N ILE A 53 6.71 4.83 -2.82
CA ILE A 53 7.88 4.30 -2.13
C ILE A 53 7.54 3.90 -0.70
N ASN A 54 6.78 4.72 0.03
CA ASN A 54 6.36 4.37 1.39
C ASN A 54 5.47 3.11 1.37
N GLY A 55 4.46 3.04 0.50
CA GLY A 55 3.62 1.85 0.40
C GLY A 55 4.40 0.58 0.02
N TYR A 56 5.37 0.70 -0.89
CA TYR A 56 6.21 -0.43 -1.30
C TYR A 56 7.21 -0.88 -0.22
N ALA A 57 7.91 0.06 0.41
CA ALA A 57 8.91 -0.26 1.43
C ALA A 57 8.29 -0.96 2.66
N HIS A 58 7.08 -0.54 3.03
CA HIS A 58 6.34 -1.12 4.15
C HIS A 58 5.77 -2.51 3.81
N SER A 59 5.22 -2.69 2.61
CA SER A 59 4.73 -4.00 2.16
C SER A 59 5.84 -5.04 1.95
N VAL A 60 7.03 -4.62 1.47
CA VAL A 60 8.18 -5.53 1.32
C VAL A 60 8.78 -5.91 2.67
N LYS A 61 8.87 -4.98 3.63
CA LYS A 61 9.39 -5.28 4.97
C LYS A 61 8.52 -6.29 5.71
N GLU A 62 7.19 -6.14 5.69
CA GLU A 62 6.28 -7.09 6.32
C GLU A 62 6.36 -8.51 5.71
N GLN A 63 6.79 -8.64 4.45
CA GLN A 63 6.97 -9.94 3.80
C GLN A 63 8.34 -10.58 4.00
N MET A 64 9.35 -9.84 4.50
CA MET A 64 10.67 -10.37 4.80
C MET A 64 10.82 -10.90 6.24
N GLU A 65 9.87 -10.57 7.12
CA GLU A 65 9.83 -11.05 8.52
C GLU A 65 9.01 -12.35 8.70
N VAL A 66 8.68 -13.04 7.60
CA VAL A 66 7.99 -14.35 7.59
C VAL A 66 8.95 -15.49 7.26
#